data_AF-V6K3F5-F1
#
_entry.id   AF-V6K3F5-F1
#
_cell.length_a   1.000
_cell.length_b   1.000
_cell.length_c   1.000
_cell.angle_alpha   90.00
_cell.angle_beta   90.00
_cell.angle_gamma   90.00
#
_symmetry.space_group_name_H-M   'P 1'
#
loop_
_entity.id
_entity.type
_entity.pdbx_description
1 polymer ?
#
loop_
_entity_poly.entity_id
_entity_poly.type
_entity_poly.pdbx_seq_one_letter_code
_entity_poly.pdbx_strand_id
1 'polypeptide(L)'
;TELLRAVVASLAAAERPDRLGVVLVDGRDGIGTGAARGEGLRVCTDIPHVTTHLVANDPVRMREFAQSLTAELKRRAELLGRTDFAQWHAGRAGSGRVVAQRTSASGDIEVPPSSTLRLRPGAAGRHQAETAPPLARLVVVVDDLDALASPSLGSPGRPAAGSVMRALEAVARDGERLGVHLVTAAGTGGRTAETEPARRATLRVVLDAPQQGPEEPAPGRGLLAYTDGRAVGFQGGRVTGRIPRTATQRPTVVPLDWQRMGDPPARRPVRELGNGPTDLALLASAVERAAREVSAARVPSLL
;
A
#
# COMPACT_ATOMS: atom_id res chain seq x y z
N THR A 1 3.24 0.52 12.59
CA THR A 1 2.64 1.61 11.79
C THR A 1 3.44 2.10 10.58
N GLU A 2 4.56 2.84 10.68
CA GLU A 2 5.16 3.52 9.49
C GLU A 2 5.54 2.55 8.36
N LEU A 3 6.11 1.39 8.69
CA LEU A 3 6.40 0.36 7.71
C LEU A 3 5.13 -0.17 7.02
N LEU A 4 4.02 -0.33 7.74
CA LEU A 4 2.75 -0.73 7.13
C LEU A 4 2.26 0.31 6.13
N ARG A 5 2.38 1.60 6.46
CA ARG A 5 2.06 2.69 5.53
C ARG A 5 2.94 2.64 4.28
N ALA A 6 4.23 2.36 4.43
CA ALA A 6 5.15 2.18 3.31
C ALA A 6 4.80 0.95 2.45
N VAL A 7 4.36 -0.15 3.07
CA VAL A 7 3.85 -1.34 2.34
C VAL A 7 2.60 -0.99 1.53
N VAL A 8 1.62 -0.30 2.14
CA VAL A 8 0.40 0.14 1.43
C VAL A 8 0.76 1.06 0.26
N ALA A 9 1.65 2.03 0.48
CA ALA A 9 2.14 2.93 -0.55
C ALA A 9 2.85 2.17 -1.70
N SER A 10 3.72 1.21 -1.37
CA SER A 10 4.42 0.39 -2.36
C SER A 10 3.45 -0.45 -3.21
N LEU A 11 2.47 -1.08 -2.57
CA LEU A 11 1.42 -1.84 -3.27
C LEU A 11 0.57 -0.95 -4.18
N ALA A 12 0.20 0.24 -3.71
CA ALA A 12 -0.56 1.21 -4.49
C ALA A 12 0.22 1.78 -5.69
N ALA A 13 1.55 1.89 -5.57
CA ALA A 13 2.42 2.31 -6.66
C ALA A 13 2.61 1.21 -7.73
N ALA A 14 2.47 -0.07 -7.33
CA ALA A 14 2.75 -1.22 -8.20
C ALA A 14 1.53 -1.75 -8.97
N GLU A 15 0.31 -1.45 -8.54
CA GLU A 15 -0.90 -2.04 -9.10
C GLU A 15 -2.03 -1.01 -9.23
N ARG A 16 -2.99 -1.24 -10.13
CA ARG A 16 -4.15 -0.34 -10.30
C ARG A 16 -5.23 -0.59 -9.23
N PRO A 17 -6.04 0.42 -8.86
CA PRO A 17 -7.09 0.29 -7.84
C PRO A 17 -8.28 -0.59 -8.24
N ASP A 18 -8.40 -0.96 -9.52
CA ASP A 18 -9.39 -1.96 -10.00
C ASP A 18 -8.89 -3.40 -9.89
N ARG A 19 -7.59 -3.59 -9.61
CA ARG A 19 -6.91 -4.90 -9.50
C ARG A 19 -6.47 -5.24 -8.10
N LEU A 20 -6.37 -4.22 -7.25
CA LEU A 20 -5.95 -4.34 -5.86
C LEU A 20 -6.87 -3.49 -4.96
N GLY A 21 -7.52 -4.15 -4.01
CA GLY A 21 -8.19 -3.52 -2.88
C GLY A 21 -7.36 -3.66 -1.61
N VAL A 22 -7.38 -2.63 -0.76
CA VAL A 22 -6.69 -2.61 0.53
C VAL A 22 -7.70 -2.31 1.63
N VAL A 23 -7.65 -3.12 2.68
CA VAL A 23 -8.48 -2.98 3.89
C VAL A 23 -7.54 -2.69 5.04
N LEU A 24 -7.79 -1.60 5.77
CA LEU A 24 -6.98 -1.17 6.90
C LEU A 24 -7.73 -1.46 8.20
N VAL A 25 -7.05 -2.06 9.18
CA VAL A 25 -7.58 -2.33 10.51
C VAL A 25 -6.61 -1.78 11.56
N ASP A 26 -7.03 -0.76 12.30
CA ASP A 26 -6.31 -0.30 13.49
C ASP A 26 -6.83 -1.08 14.71
N GLY A 27 -5.98 -1.93 15.29
CA GLY A 27 -6.33 -2.78 16.44
C GLY A 27 -6.51 -2.02 17.76
N ARG A 28 -6.05 -0.76 17.82
CA ARG A 28 -6.30 0.16 18.94
C ARG A 28 -7.59 0.96 18.70
N ASP A 29 -8.31 1.27 19.77
CA ASP A 29 -9.57 2.03 19.74
C ASP A 29 -9.39 3.55 19.49
N GLY A 30 -8.14 4.03 19.46
CA GLY A 30 -7.80 5.44 19.29
C GLY A 30 -8.09 6.31 20.52
N ILE A 31 -8.60 5.73 21.61
CA ILE A 31 -8.96 6.44 22.85
C ILE A 31 -7.87 6.16 23.90
N GLY A 32 -6.82 6.99 23.89
CA GLY A 32 -5.72 6.90 24.86
C GLY A 32 -4.89 8.18 24.92
N THR A 33 -4.36 8.50 26.11
CA THR A 33 -3.58 9.72 26.41
C THR A 33 -2.08 9.59 26.14
N GLY A 34 -1.61 8.46 25.58
CA GLY A 34 -0.20 8.19 25.32
C GLY A 34 0.38 8.96 24.13
N ALA A 35 1.69 9.23 24.17
CA ALA A 35 2.49 9.95 23.16
C ALA A 35 2.46 9.38 21.73
N ALA A 36 1.79 8.23 21.51
CA ALA A 36 1.54 7.61 20.22
C ALA A 36 0.19 8.03 19.61
N ARG A 37 -0.17 9.32 19.74
CA ARG A 37 -1.28 9.98 19.00
C ARG A 37 -0.96 10.13 17.50
N GLY A 38 -0.39 9.09 16.90
CA GLY A 38 -0.18 9.04 15.46
C GLY A 38 -1.52 8.87 14.77
N GLU A 39 -1.66 9.40 13.56
CA GLU A 39 -2.83 9.17 12.69
C GLU A 39 -2.99 7.69 12.24
N GLY A 40 -2.33 6.72 12.90
CA GLY A 40 -2.48 5.28 12.64
C GLY A 40 -2.35 4.91 11.16
N LEU A 41 -3.16 3.97 10.71
CA LEU A 41 -3.33 3.70 9.28
C LEU A 41 -4.26 4.70 8.57
N ARG A 42 -4.97 5.57 9.30
CA ARG A 42 -5.90 6.58 8.74
C ARG A 42 -5.25 7.44 7.66
N VAL A 43 -3.95 7.74 7.75
CA VAL A 43 -3.24 8.52 6.72
C VAL A 43 -3.25 7.89 5.33
N CYS A 44 -3.48 6.57 5.24
CA CYS A 44 -3.53 5.86 3.98
C CYS A 44 -4.91 5.90 3.32
N THR A 45 -5.96 6.44 3.97
CA THR A 45 -7.32 6.45 3.40
C THR A 45 -7.47 7.32 2.17
N ASP A 46 -6.53 8.24 1.93
CA ASP A 46 -6.49 9.07 0.73
C ASP A 46 -6.02 8.28 -0.51
N ILE A 47 -5.47 7.07 -0.33
CA ILE A 47 -5.07 6.19 -1.43
C ILE A 47 -6.31 5.52 -2.02
N PRO A 48 -6.53 5.57 -3.35
CA PRO A 48 -7.75 5.04 -3.96
C PRO A 48 -7.94 3.53 -3.83
N HIS A 49 -6.86 2.77 -3.61
CA HIS A 49 -6.91 1.33 -3.31
C HIS A 49 -7.52 1.01 -1.95
N VAL A 50 -7.48 1.95 -1.00
CA VAL A 50 -8.01 1.75 0.34
C VAL A 50 -9.51 1.94 0.30
N THR A 51 -10.25 0.84 0.44
CA THR A 51 -11.71 0.83 0.31
C THR A 51 -12.41 0.73 1.65
N THR A 52 -11.73 0.21 2.67
CA THR A 52 -12.28 0.02 4.01
C THR A 52 -11.23 0.35 5.06
N HIS A 53 -11.63 1.13 6.07
CA HIS A 53 -10.82 1.41 7.25
C HIS A 53 -11.66 1.13 8.51
N LEU A 54 -11.18 0.20 9.33
CA LEU A 54 -11.80 -0.17 10.61
C LEU A 54 -10.90 0.27 11.75
N VAL A 55 -11.48 0.97 12.73
CA VAL A 55 -10.85 1.23 14.03
C VAL A 55 -11.54 0.36 15.08
N ALA A 56 -10.78 -0.27 15.97
CA ALA A 56 -11.30 -1.22 16.97
C ALA A 56 -12.05 -0.55 18.15
N ASN A 57 -12.96 0.39 17.85
CA ASN A 57 -13.72 1.15 18.86
C ASN A 57 -15.24 0.98 18.75
N ASP A 58 -15.78 0.67 17.58
CA ASP A 58 -17.22 0.52 17.36
C ASP A 58 -17.60 -0.96 17.21
N PRO A 59 -18.24 -1.58 18.22
CA PRO A 59 -18.56 -2.99 18.19
C PRO A 59 -19.62 -3.37 17.15
N VAL A 60 -20.40 -2.43 16.61
CA VAL A 60 -21.36 -2.71 15.52
C VAL A 60 -20.60 -2.80 14.21
N ARG A 61 -19.81 -1.76 13.87
CA ARG A 61 -18.96 -1.75 12.67
C ARG A 61 -17.96 -2.89 12.64
N MET A 62 -17.39 -3.27 13.79
CA MET A 62 -16.49 -4.41 13.89
C MET A 62 -17.17 -5.75 13.55
N ARG A 63 -18.44 -5.93 13.96
CA ARG A 63 -19.20 -7.16 13.62
C ARG A 63 -19.60 -7.18 12.16
N GLU A 64 -20.07 -6.05 11.65
CA GLU A 64 -20.40 -5.87 10.23
C GLU A 64 -19.17 -6.16 9.36
N PHE A 65 -18.03 -5.57 9.69
CA PHE A 65 -16.76 -5.84 9.01
C PHE A 65 -16.41 -7.34 9.00
N ALA A 66 -16.48 -8.00 10.17
CA ALA A 66 -16.15 -9.42 10.28
C ALA A 66 -17.11 -10.29 9.45
N GLN A 67 -18.39 -9.94 9.41
CA GLN A 67 -19.41 -10.62 8.60
C GLN A 67 -19.15 -10.40 7.11
N SER A 68 -18.91 -9.16 6.67
CA SER A 68 -18.61 -8.82 5.28
C SER A 68 -17.32 -9.47 4.79
N LEU A 69 -16.25 -9.48 5.59
CA LEU A 69 -15.00 -10.16 5.25
C LEU A 69 -15.22 -11.67 5.11
N THR A 70 -15.99 -12.27 6.01
CA THR A 70 -16.33 -13.70 5.92
C THR A 70 -17.19 -14.01 4.70
N ALA A 71 -18.16 -13.16 4.37
CA ALA A 71 -19.00 -13.28 3.19
C ALA A 71 -18.18 -13.13 1.90
N GLU A 72 -17.22 -12.21 1.88
CA GLU A 72 -16.31 -12.03 0.75
C GLU A 72 -15.42 -13.26 0.52
N LEU A 73 -14.89 -13.89 1.58
CA LEU A 73 -14.14 -15.15 1.46
C LEU A 73 -15.01 -16.27 0.89
N LYS A 74 -16.28 -16.38 1.33
CA LYS A 74 -17.23 -17.36 0.80
C LYS A 74 -17.55 -17.11 -0.67
N ARG A 75 -17.86 -15.86 -1.04
CA ARG A 75 -18.11 -15.44 -2.43
C ARG A 75 -16.92 -15.79 -3.35
N ARG A 76 -15.70 -15.53 -2.89
CA ARG A 76 -14.47 -15.89 -3.62
C ARG A 76 -14.31 -17.39 -3.76
N ALA A 77 -14.60 -18.16 -2.72
CA ALA A 77 -14.51 -19.62 -2.75
C ALA A 77 -15.52 -20.22 -3.76
N GLU A 78 -16.74 -19.70 -3.80
CA GLU A 78 -17.76 -20.10 -4.78
C GLU A 78 -17.34 -19.76 -6.22
N LEU A 79 -16.77 -18.57 -6.44
CA LEU A 79 -16.32 -18.13 -7.77
C LEU A 79 -15.09 -18.90 -8.29
N LEU A 80 -14.15 -19.24 -7.41
CA LEU A 80 -12.91 -19.95 -7.78
C LEU A 80 -13.12 -21.48 -7.86
N GLY A 81 -14.08 -22.02 -7.10
CA GLY A 81 -14.41 -23.44 -7.07
C GLY A 81 -13.21 -24.28 -6.64
N ARG A 82 -12.69 -25.10 -7.56
CA ARG A 82 -11.52 -25.98 -7.33
C ARG A 82 -10.18 -25.36 -7.72
N THR A 83 -10.20 -24.23 -8.43
CA THR A 83 -8.99 -23.55 -8.90
C THR A 83 -8.50 -22.58 -7.83
N ASP A 84 -7.20 -22.40 -7.68
CA ASP A 84 -6.68 -21.32 -6.83
C ASP A 84 -6.68 -19.97 -7.56
N PHE A 85 -6.60 -18.88 -6.79
CA PHE A 85 -6.59 -17.53 -7.32
C PHE A 85 -5.42 -17.26 -8.28
N ALA A 86 -4.23 -17.82 -8.01
CA ALA A 86 -3.05 -17.56 -8.83
C ALA A 86 -3.21 -18.13 -10.24
N GLN A 87 -3.68 -19.37 -10.35
CA GLN A 87 -3.99 -20.04 -11.62
C GLN A 87 -5.13 -19.33 -12.34
N TRP A 88 -6.20 -18.97 -11.62
CA TRP A 88 -7.34 -18.25 -12.17
C TRP A 88 -6.91 -16.88 -12.74
N HIS A 89 -6.08 -16.14 -12.01
CA HIS A 89 -5.58 -14.82 -12.40
C HIS A 89 -4.59 -14.91 -13.57
N ALA A 90 -3.70 -15.91 -13.58
CA ALA A 90 -2.74 -16.13 -14.67
C ALA A 90 -3.44 -16.49 -15.99
N GLY A 91 -4.46 -17.37 -15.95
CA GLY A 91 -5.23 -17.76 -17.13
C GLY A 91 -5.96 -16.59 -17.80
N ARG A 92 -6.42 -15.61 -17.01
CA ARG A 92 -7.09 -14.39 -17.52
C ARG A 92 -6.11 -13.34 -18.03
N ALA A 93 -4.98 -13.14 -17.35
CA ALA A 93 -3.93 -12.21 -17.79
C ALA A 93 -3.33 -12.62 -19.16
N GLY A 94 -3.27 -13.93 -19.44
CA GLY A 94 -2.85 -14.45 -20.76
C GLY A 94 -3.88 -14.23 -21.87
N SER A 95 -5.18 -14.35 -21.56
CA SER A 95 -6.27 -14.18 -22.54
C SER A 95 -6.43 -12.72 -23.02
N GLY A 96 -6.08 -11.73 -22.20
CA GLY A 96 -6.07 -10.32 -22.59
C GLY A 96 -4.85 -9.90 -23.44
N ARG A 97 -3.84 -10.78 -23.57
CA ARG A 97 -2.56 -10.51 -24.24
C ARG A 97 -2.42 -11.17 -25.62
N VAL A 98 -3.51 -11.62 -26.23
CA VAL A 98 -3.49 -12.10 -27.62
C VAL A 98 -3.41 -10.90 -28.56
N VAL A 99 -2.21 -10.35 -28.70
CA VAL A 99 -1.88 -9.38 -29.74
C VAL A 99 -1.83 -10.14 -31.06
N ALA A 100 -2.74 -9.80 -31.99
CA ALA A 100 -2.70 -10.31 -33.36
C ALA A 100 -1.31 -10.01 -33.96
N GLN A 101 -0.59 -11.07 -34.32
CA GLN A 101 0.72 -11.01 -34.94
C GLN A 101 0.58 -10.25 -36.27
N ARG A 102 1.20 -9.06 -36.36
CA ARG A 102 1.22 -8.27 -37.59
C ARG A 102 1.89 -9.11 -38.68
N THR A 103 1.14 -9.45 -39.71
CA THR A 103 1.69 -10.01 -40.94
C THR A 103 2.63 -8.98 -41.57
N SER A 104 3.87 -9.41 -41.79
CA SER A 104 4.91 -8.61 -42.46
C SER A 104 4.57 -8.48 -43.93
N ALA A 105 4.12 -7.29 -44.36
CA ALA A 105 4.04 -6.94 -45.76
C ALA A 105 5.39 -6.36 -46.22
N SER A 106 6.08 -7.14 -47.05
CA SER A 106 7.19 -6.72 -47.91
C SER A 106 6.70 -5.69 -48.93
N GLY A 107 7.42 -4.58 -49.14
CA GLY A 107 7.10 -3.62 -50.20
C GLY A 107 7.80 -2.27 -50.08
N ASP A 108 8.70 -2.03 -51.02
CA ASP A 108 9.69 -0.98 -51.19
C ASP A 108 9.16 0.44 -51.54
N ILE A 109 10.09 1.42 -51.50
CA ILE A 109 10.11 2.78 -52.12
C ILE A 109 9.78 4.02 -51.24
N GLU A 110 10.77 4.90 -51.20
CA GLU A 110 10.98 6.18 -50.52
C GLU A 110 10.38 7.39 -51.26
N VAL A 111 9.74 8.34 -50.55
CA VAL A 111 9.46 9.74 -50.98
C VAL A 111 9.47 10.69 -49.75
N PRO A 112 10.03 11.92 -49.79
CA PRO A 112 10.08 12.84 -48.64
C PRO A 112 8.78 13.62 -48.38
N PRO A 113 8.58 14.25 -47.19
CA PRO A 113 7.26 14.54 -46.67
C PRO A 113 6.75 15.94 -47.03
N SER A 114 5.53 16.01 -47.57
CA SER A 114 4.73 17.24 -47.61
C SER A 114 3.75 17.27 -46.45
N SER A 115 3.83 18.35 -45.68
CA SER A 115 3.01 18.67 -44.51
C SER A 115 1.52 18.72 -44.85
N THR A 116 0.72 17.87 -44.21
CA THR A 116 -0.51 18.28 -43.52
C THR A 116 -0.76 17.26 -42.41
N LEU A 117 -0.67 17.71 -41.16
CA LEU A 117 -0.94 16.91 -39.96
C LEU A 117 -2.45 16.71 -39.86
N ARG A 118 -3.00 15.79 -40.67
CA ARG A 118 -4.34 15.27 -40.45
C ARG A 118 -4.28 14.43 -39.18
N LEU A 119 -4.79 14.99 -38.08
CA LEU A 119 -5.17 14.26 -36.88
C LEU A 119 -6.23 13.22 -37.26
N ARG A 120 -5.80 12.08 -37.80
CA ARG A 120 -6.56 10.84 -37.70
C ARG A 120 -6.71 10.56 -36.20
N PRO A 121 -7.91 10.19 -35.70
CA PRO A 121 -8.05 9.56 -34.39
C PRO A 121 -7.36 8.19 -34.45
N GLY A 122 -6.02 8.20 -34.41
CA GLY A 122 -5.17 7.03 -34.50
C GLY A 122 -4.98 6.46 -33.11
N ALA A 123 -5.48 5.25 -32.90
CA ALA A 123 -5.04 4.29 -31.89
C ALA A 123 -5.23 4.62 -30.39
N ALA A 124 -5.67 5.81 -29.98
CA ALA A 124 -5.98 6.09 -28.56
C ALA A 124 -7.30 5.44 -28.07
N GLY A 125 -8.18 5.00 -28.99
CA GLY A 125 -9.50 4.44 -28.68
C GLY A 125 -9.60 2.91 -28.73
N ARG A 126 -8.48 2.18 -28.78
CA ARG A 126 -8.49 0.71 -28.93
C ARG A 126 -7.59 -0.06 -27.97
N HIS A 127 -7.07 0.58 -26.91
CA HIS A 127 -6.95 -0.17 -25.67
C HIS A 127 -8.39 -0.43 -25.21
N GLN A 128 -9.00 -1.49 -25.75
CA GLN A 128 -10.18 -2.12 -25.17
C GLN A 128 -9.97 -2.06 -23.67
N ALA A 129 -10.84 -1.32 -22.99
CA ALA A 129 -10.86 -1.21 -21.55
C ALA A 129 -10.67 -2.62 -21.02
N GLU A 130 -9.46 -2.88 -20.51
CA GLU A 130 -9.09 -4.20 -20.05
C GLU A 130 -10.05 -4.48 -18.91
N THR A 131 -11.10 -5.26 -19.20
CA THR A 131 -12.25 -5.41 -18.31
C THR A 131 -11.72 -5.75 -16.94
N ALA A 132 -12.08 -4.93 -15.94
CA ALA A 132 -11.58 -5.09 -14.58
C ALA A 132 -11.71 -6.57 -14.18
N PRO A 133 -10.67 -7.19 -13.61
CA PRO A 133 -10.75 -8.59 -13.25
C PRO A 133 -11.91 -8.75 -12.26
N PRO A 134 -12.80 -9.73 -12.45
CA PRO A 134 -13.96 -9.89 -11.57
C PRO A 134 -13.56 -10.24 -10.12
N LEU A 135 -12.29 -10.58 -9.90
CA LEU A 135 -11.67 -10.76 -8.58
C LEU A 135 -10.36 -9.98 -8.52
N ALA A 136 -10.41 -8.77 -7.97
CA ALA A 136 -9.22 -8.03 -7.55
C ALA A 136 -8.51 -8.75 -6.38
N ARG A 137 -7.18 -8.62 -6.29
CA ARG A 137 -6.44 -9.00 -5.08
C ARG A 137 -6.91 -8.15 -3.92
N LEU A 138 -7.07 -8.74 -2.75
CA LEU A 138 -7.44 -8.02 -1.53
C LEU A 138 -6.30 -8.15 -0.52
N VAL A 139 -5.87 -7.04 0.07
CA VAL A 139 -4.85 -7.05 1.12
C VAL A 139 -5.45 -6.45 2.39
N VAL A 140 -5.52 -7.26 3.45
CA VAL A 140 -5.95 -6.83 4.78
C VAL A 140 -4.72 -6.48 5.60
N VAL A 141 -4.56 -5.21 5.95
CA VAL A 141 -3.45 -4.68 6.73
C VAL A 141 -3.95 -4.36 8.14
N VAL A 142 -3.36 -5.00 9.14
CA VAL A 142 -3.75 -4.87 10.55
C VAL A 142 -2.59 -4.30 11.35
N ASP A 143 -2.77 -3.13 11.95
CA ASP A 143 -1.83 -2.56 12.93
C ASP A 143 -2.24 -2.98 14.35
N ASP A 144 -1.26 -3.25 15.21
CA ASP A 144 -1.47 -3.69 16.61
C ASP A 144 -2.45 -4.88 16.75
N LEU A 145 -2.16 -6.00 16.10
CA LEU A 145 -2.95 -7.23 16.23
C LEU A 145 -3.09 -7.68 17.70
N ASP A 146 -2.07 -7.45 18.54
CA ASP A 146 -2.15 -7.76 19.98
C ASP A 146 -3.22 -6.95 20.72
N ALA A 147 -3.41 -5.67 20.36
CA ALA A 147 -4.45 -4.84 20.96
C ALA A 147 -5.86 -5.33 20.56
N LEU A 148 -6.00 -5.84 19.34
CA LEU A 148 -7.24 -6.47 18.89
C LEU A 148 -7.48 -7.83 19.57
N ALA A 149 -6.42 -8.62 19.76
CA ALA A 149 -6.50 -9.94 20.40
C ALA A 149 -6.73 -9.85 21.93
N SER A 150 -6.30 -8.76 22.56
CA SER A 150 -6.48 -8.52 24.00
C SER A 150 -6.80 -7.05 24.26
N PRO A 151 -8.04 -6.60 23.93
CA PRO A 151 -8.45 -5.22 24.13
C PRO A 151 -8.40 -4.84 25.60
N SER A 152 -8.05 -3.59 25.87
CA SER A 152 -7.99 -3.03 27.23
C SER A 152 -9.34 -3.13 27.95
N LEU A 153 -9.29 -3.22 29.28
CA LEU A 153 -10.50 -3.21 30.11
C LEU A 153 -11.21 -1.86 29.90
N GLY A 154 -12.47 -1.90 29.43
CA GLY A 154 -13.25 -0.71 29.11
C GLY A 154 -13.19 -0.25 27.65
N SER A 155 -12.38 -0.89 26.80
CA SER A 155 -12.41 -0.57 25.36
C SER A 155 -13.78 -0.91 24.76
N PRO A 156 -14.44 0.04 24.07
CA PRO A 156 -15.79 -0.16 23.53
C PRO A 156 -15.85 -1.24 22.45
N GLY A 157 -14.74 -1.49 21.74
CA GLY A 157 -14.64 -2.55 20.73
C GLY A 157 -14.50 -3.98 21.28
N ARG A 158 -14.23 -4.13 22.59
CA ARG A 158 -13.96 -5.43 23.23
C ARG A 158 -15.03 -6.51 22.98
N PRO A 159 -16.35 -6.22 23.00
CA PRO A 159 -17.39 -7.23 22.75
C PRO A 159 -17.41 -7.79 21.32
N ALA A 160 -16.74 -7.15 20.36
CA ALA A 160 -16.71 -7.54 18.96
C ALA A 160 -15.33 -8.00 18.48
N ALA A 161 -14.27 -7.76 19.25
CA ALA A 161 -12.88 -8.08 18.88
C ALA A 161 -12.68 -9.55 18.48
N GLY A 162 -13.30 -10.49 19.20
CA GLY A 162 -13.23 -11.92 18.88
C GLY A 162 -13.85 -12.30 17.53
N SER A 163 -14.85 -11.54 17.04
CA SER A 163 -15.41 -11.75 15.70
C SER A 163 -14.42 -11.31 14.61
N VAL A 164 -13.75 -10.18 14.81
CA VAL A 164 -12.72 -9.69 13.88
C VAL A 164 -11.53 -10.66 13.86
N MET A 165 -11.04 -11.09 15.02
CA MET A 165 -9.94 -12.07 15.10
C MET A 165 -10.26 -13.36 14.35
N ARG A 166 -11.47 -13.92 14.52
CA ARG A 166 -11.88 -15.14 13.79
C ARG A 166 -11.93 -14.93 12.27
N ALA A 167 -12.38 -13.76 11.81
CA ALA A 167 -12.37 -13.43 10.38
C ALA A 167 -10.94 -13.30 9.83
N LEU A 168 -10.03 -12.65 10.57
CA LEU A 168 -8.61 -12.55 10.21
C LEU A 168 -7.92 -13.92 10.18
N GLU A 169 -8.23 -14.81 11.13
CA GLU A 169 -7.73 -16.19 11.10
C GLU A 169 -8.28 -16.96 9.89
N ALA A 170 -9.52 -16.73 9.46
CA ALA A 170 -10.04 -17.32 8.24
C ALA A 170 -9.26 -16.83 7.00
N VAL A 171 -8.91 -15.54 6.95
CA VAL A 171 -7.99 -15.02 5.91
C VAL A 171 -6.63 -15.72 5.98
N ALA A 172 -6.06 -15.90 7.17
CA ALA A 172 -4.78 -16.61 7.30
C ALA A 172 -4.84 -18.06 6.79
N ARG A 173 -5.96 -18.77 7.02
CA ARG A 173 -6.13 -20.17 6.59
C ARG A 173 -6.38 -20.32 5.10
N ASP A 174 -7.28 -19.52 4.54
CA ASP A 174 -7.82 -19.71 3.18
C ASP A 174 -7.41 -18.64 2.18
N GLY A 175 -6.85 -17.52 2.66
CA GLY A 175 -6.65 -16.31 1.88
C GLY A 175 -5.77 -16.48 0.65
N GLU A 176 -4.68 -17.27 0.74
CA GLU A 176 -3.80 -17.54 -0.41
C GLU A 176 -4.58 -18.12 -1.59
N ARG A 177 -5.40 -19.15 -1.35
CA ARG A 177 -6.24 -19.77 -2.38
C ARG A 177 -7.27 -18.79 -2.94
N LEU A 178 -7.71 -17.82 -2.14
CA LEU A 178 -8.77 -16.87 -2.47
C LEU A 178 -8.28 -15.51 -3.00
N GLY A 179 -6.96 -15.30 -3.07
CA GLY A 179 -6.39 -14.00 -3.45
C GLY A 179 -6.63 -12.90 -2.42
N VAL A 180 -6.73 -13.28 -1.14
CA VAL A 180 -6.83 -12.38 0.01
C VAL A 180 -5.58 -12.55 0.87
N HIS A 181 -4.77 -11.50 0.98
CA HIS A 181 -3.50 -11.52 1.70
C HIS A 181 -3.64 -10.79 3.03
N LEU A 182 -2.92 -11.26 4.05
CA LEU A 182 -2.93 -10.69 5.38
C LEU A 182 -1.55 -10.14 5.73
N VAL A 183 -1.49 -8.87 6.15
CA VAL A 183 -0.29 -8.22 6.68
C VAL A 183 -0.62 -7.72 8.08
N THR A 184 0.03 -8.27 9.09
CA THR A 184 -0.25 -7.95 10.51
C THR A 184 0.99 -7.41 11.19
N ALA A 185 0.86 -6.32 11.95
CA ALA A 185 1.86 -5.88 12.92
C ALA A 185 1.46 -6.31 14.33
N ALA A 186 2.41 -6.86 15.08
CA ALA A 186 2.27 -7.28 16.46
C ALA A 186 3.60 -7.05 17.20
N GLY A 187 3.55 -7.00 18.53
CA GLY A 187 4.74 -6.98 19.37
C GLY A 187 5.48 -8.31 19.36
N THR A 188 6.80 -8.26 19.53
CA THR A 188 7.64 -9.46 19.62
C THR A 188 7.30 -10.28 20.87
N GLY A 189 7.03 -11.58 20.71
CA GLY A 189 6.68 -12.45 21.84
C GLY A 189 5.30 -12.18 22.47
N GLY A 190 4.44 -11.42 21.76
CA GLY A 190 3.09 -11.12 22.21
C GLY A 190 2.14 -12.33 22.20
N ARG A 191 0.92 -12.13 22.71
CA ARG A 191 -0.12 -13.17 22.80
C ARG A 191 -0.55 -13.68 21.42
N THR A 192 -0.31 -12.91 20.36
CA THR A 192 -0.62 -13.29 18.98
C THR A 192 0.43 -14.20 18.33
N ALA A 193 1.58 -14.44 18.96
CA ALA A 193 2.63 -15.31 18.43
C ALA A 193 2.14 -16.73 18.12
N GLU A 194 1.18 -17.21 18.91
CA GLU A 194 0.53 -18.53 18.76
C GLU A 194 -0.84 -18.45 18.07
N THR A 195 -1.09 -17.41 17.26
CA THR A 195 -2.32 -17.32 16.46
C THR A 195 -2.07 -17.76 15.02
N GLU A 196 -3.16 -18.01 14.30
CA GLU A 196 -3.07 -18.49 12.92
C GLU A 196 -2.31 -17.55 11.97
N PRO A 197 -2.49 -16.20 12.03
CA PRO A 197 -1.67 -15.28 11.24
C PRO A 197 -0.17 -15.44 11.47
N ALA A 198 0.26 -15.63 12.73
CA ALA A 198 1.67 -15.79 13.06
C ALA A 198 2.23 -17.14 12.60
N ARG A 199 1.46 -18.23 12.77
CA ARG A 199 1.87 -19.58 12.34
C ARG A 199 1.99 -19.72 10.82
N ARG A 200 1.11 -19.07 10.06
CA ARG A 200 1.08 -19.16 8.59
C ARG A 200 1.88 -18.09 7.87
N ALA A 201 2.49 -17.14 8.59
CA ALA A 201 3.30 -16.09 8.00
C ALA A 201 4.47 -16.68 7.20
N THR A 202 4.45 -16.47 5.88
CA THR A 202 5.52 -16.90 4.96
C THR A 202 6.70 -15.92 4.92
N LEU A 203 6.46 -14.70 5.38
CA LEU A 203 7.43 -13.62 5.47
C LEU A 203 7.26 -12.94 6.83
N ARG A 204 8.36 -12.81 7.58
CA ARG A 204 8.36 -12.17 8.89
C ARG A 204 9.28 -10.95 8.86
N VAL A 205 8.77 -9.83 9.35
CA VAL A 205 9.56 -8.62 9.53
C VAL A 205 9.75 -8.40 11.02
N VAL A 206 11.01 -8.37 11.45
CA VAL A 206 11.39 -8.05 12.83
C VAL A 206 12.08 -6.69 12.80
N LEU A 207 11.42 -5.67 13.36
CA LEU A 207 12.01 -4.34 13.48
C LEU A 207 12.89 -4.28 14.72
N ASP A 208 14.00 -3.56 14.61
CA ASP A 208 14.86 -3.28 15.76
C ASP A 208 14.08 -2.44 16.77
N ALA A 209 14.21 -2.78 18.06
CA ALA A 209 13.64 -1.97 19.11
C ALA A 209 14.33 -0.58 19.08
N PRO A 210 13.57 0.53 19.14
CA PRO A 210 14.17 1.85 19.23
C PRO A 210 14.97 1.95 20.53
N GLN A 211 16.30 2.05 20.43
CA GLN A 211 17.20 2.22 21.57
C GLN A 211 17.44 3.71 21.80
N GLN A 212 17.40 4.15 23.06
CA GLN A 212 17.73 5.54 23.40
C GLN A 212 19.25 5.72 23.45
N GLY A 213 19.83 6.50 22.53
CA GLY A 213 21.26 6.80 22.52
C GLY A 213 21.79 7.42 21.21
N PRO A 214 23.03 7.93 21.17
CA PRO A 214 23.63 8.58 20.00
C PRO A 214 24.02 7.64 18.86
N GLU A 215 24.17 6.32 19.10
CA GLU A 215 24.31 5.27 18.06
C GLU A 215 22.94 4.66 17.69
N GLU A 216 21.95 5.50 17.46
CA GLU A 216 20.57 5.10 17.19
C GLU A 216 20.47 4.28 15.88
N PRO A 217 19.96 3.03 15.89
CA PRO A 217 19.43 2.47 14.65
C PRO A 217 18.25 3.34 14.24
N ALA A 218 18.38 4.03 13.12
CA ALA A 218 17.33 4.89 12.60
C ALA A 218 16.00 4.11 12.57
N PRO A 219 14.89 4.69 13.07
CA PRO A 219 13.59 4.03 13.05
C PRO A 219 13.30 3.39 11.68
N GLY A 220 12.88 2.12 11.69
CA GLY A 220 12.62 1.35 10.49
C GLY A 220 13.74 0.39 10.07
N ARG A 221 14.89 0.36 10.76
CA ARG A 221 15.84 -0.75 10.61
C ARG A 221 15.24 -2.06 11.13
N GLY A 222 15.55 -3.17 10.46
CA GLY A 222 15.15 -4.50 10.90
C GLY A 222 15.64 -5.61 10.00
N LEU A 223 15.07 -6.79 10.20
CA LEU A 223 15.37 -8.03 9.50
C LEU A 223 14.12 -8.58 8.82
N LEU A 224 14.29 -9.01 7.57
CA LEU A 224 13.31 -9.75 6.79
C LEU A 224 13.66 -11.24 6.83
N ALA A 225 12.84 -12.05 7.48
CA ALA A 225 13.03 -13.49 7.62
C ALA A 225 12.04 -14.27 6.75
N TYR A 226 12.56 -15.22 5.98
CA TYR A 226 11.81 -16.10 5.09
C TYR A 226 11.61 -17.48 5.72
N THR A 227 10.64 -18.24 5.23
CA THR A 227 10.38 -19.63 5.69
C THR A 227 11.52 -20.60 5.41
N ASP A 228 12.37 -20.31 4.43
CA ASP A 228 13.56 -21.10 4.09
C ASP A 228 14.77 -20.81 5.00
N GLY A 229 14.59 -19.98 6.03
CA GLY A 229 15.62 -19.63 7.00
C GLY A 229 16.53 -18.47 6.56
N ARG A 230 16.39 -17.96 5.32
CA ARG A 230 17.13 -16.75 4.92
C ARG A 230 16.66 -15.55 5.71
N ALA A 231 17.61 -14.69 6.07
CA ALA A 231 17.35 -13.41 6.71
C ALA A 231 18.14 -12.30 6.01
N VAL A 232 17.49 -11.16 5.76
CA VAL A 232 18.10 -10.00 5.09
C VAL A 232 17.83 -8.75 5.92
N GLY A 233 18.90 -8.05 6.30
CA GLY A 233 18.78 -6.74 6.96
C GLY A 233 18.24 -5.68 5.99
N PHE A 234 17.37 -4.80 6.46
CA PHE A 234 16.80 -3.73 5.65
C PHE A 234 16.57 -2.46 6.46
N GLN A 235 16.33 -1.36 5.73
CA GLN A 235 15.88 -0.07 6.28
C GLN A 235 14.54 0.28 5.63
N GLY A 236 13.49 0.38 6.45
CA GLY A 236 12.17 0.82 6.02
C GLY A 236 12.18 2.29 5.58
N GLY A 237 11.47 2.57 4.48
CA GLY A 237 11.22 3.93 4.02
C GLY A 237 10.21 4.66 4.90
N ARG A 238 10.35 5.98 5.01
CA ARG A 238 9.40 6.85 5.71
C ARG A 238 8.60 7.66 4.69
N VAL A 239 7.31 7.35 4.54
CA VAL A 239 6.42 7.96 3.54
C VAL A 239 5.54 9.08 4.12
N THR A 240 5.41 9.12 5.44
CA THR A 240 4.78 10.25 6.15
C THR A 240 5.76 11.37 6.47
N GLY A 241 7.03 11.21 6.07
CA GLY A 241 8.02 12.26 6.06
C GLY A 241 7.59 13.38 5.11
N ARG A 242 7.99 14.60 5.44
CA ARG A 242 7.84 15.75 4.54
C ARG A 242 9.08 15.84 3.68
N ILE A 243 8.91 16.11 2.39
CA ILE A 243 10.03 16.38 1.50
C ILE A 243 10.80 17.58 2.07
N PRO A 244 12.11 17.43 2.35
CA PRO A 244 12.94 18.57 2.69
C PRO A 244 12.93 19.51 1.48
N ARG A 245 12.25 20.66 1.54
CA ARG A 245 12.27 21.63 0.44
C ARG A 245 13.67 22.24 0.23
N THR A 246 14.61 21.95 1.11
CA THR A 246 16.04 22.23 1.02
C THR A 246 16.81 21.25 0.13
N ALA A 247 16.27 20.04 -0.12
CA ALA A 247 16.92 18.96 -0.86
C ALA A 247 16.73 19.02 -2.38
N THR A 248 16.13 20.08 -2.92
CA THR A 248 16.34 20.39 -4.33
C THR A 248 17.77 20.92 -4.46
N GLN A 249 18.68 20.11 -5.00
CA GLN A 249 20.01 20.52 -5.47
C GLN A 249 19.90 21.44 -6.69
N ARG A 250 19.04 22.47 -6.64
CA ARG A 250 19.06 23.51 -7.67
C ARG A 250 20.31 24.35 -7.41
N PRO A 251 21.26 24.45 -8.37
CA PRO A 251 22.42 25.30 -8.19
C PRO A 251 21.95 26.74 -7.99
N THR A 252 22.35 27.36 -6.88
CA THR A 252 22.15 28.79 -6.65
C THR A 252 23.35 29.55 -7.18
N VAL A 253 23.10 30.49 -8.08
CA VAL A 253 24.12 31.41 -8.58
C VAL A 253 24.01 32.71 -7.77
N VAL A 254 25.12 33.15 -7.18
CA VAL A 254 25.22 34.42 -6.48
C VAL A 254 26.26 35.26 -7.23
N PRO A 255 25.95 36.49 -7.66
CA PRO A 255 26.93 37.37 -8.29
C PRO A 255 28.03 37.73 -7.28
N LEU A 256 29.30 37.65 -7.71
CA LEU A 256 30.46 38.03 -6.92
C LEU A 256 31.00 39.36 -7.45
N ASP A 257 30.90 40.42 -6.64
CA ASP A 257 31.52 41.71 -6.95
C ASP A 257 33.01 41.69 -6.61
N TRP A 258 33.80 42.45 -7.38
CA TRP A 258 35.26 42.54 -7.20
C TRP A 258 35.66 42.96 -5.78
N GLN A 259 34.85 43.79 -5.13
CA GLN A 259 35.07 44.27 -3.76
C GLN A 259 34.88 43.19 -2.69
N ARG A 260 34.23 42.07 -3.03
CA ARG A 260 33.93 40.95 -2.11
C ARG A 260 34.76 39.70 -2.42
N MET A 261 35.76 39.85 -3.29
CA MET A 261 36.65 38.75 -3.65
C MET A 261 37.51 38.38 -2.44
N GLY A 262 37.37 37.14 -1.96
CA GLY A 262 38.04 36.64 -0.75
C GLY A 262 37.11 36.46 0.46
N ASP A 263 35.88 36.97 0.40
CA ASP A 263 34.85 36.64 1.39
C ASP A 263 34.53 35.13 1.36
N PRO A 264 34.19 34.52 2.51
CA PRO A 264 33.72 33.14 2.53
C PRO A 264 32.47 32.98 1.65
N PRO A 265 32.25 31.80 1.02
CA PRO A 265 31.11 31.57 0.15
C PRO A 265 29.81 31.97 0.85
N ALA A 266 28.95 32.73 0.15
CA ALA A 266 27.65 33.12 0.66
C ALA A 266 26.88 31.87 1.08
N ARG A 267 26.59 31.75 2.38
CA ARG A 267 25.82 30.61 2.90
C ARG A 267 24.43 30.68 2.31
N ARG A 268 23.97 29.58 1.71
CA ARG A 268 22.61 29.45 1.20
C ARG A 268 21.64 29.82 2.33
N PRO A 269 20.78 30.85 2.17
CA PRO A 269 19.71 31.07 3.13
C PRO A 269 18.81 29.84 3.07
N VAL A 270 18.80 29.06 4.15
CA VAL A 270 17.88 27.93 4.31
C VAL A 270 16.52 28.55 4.52
N ARG A 271 15.77 28.74 3.43
CA ARG A 271 14.38 29.18 3.55
C ARG A 271 13.61 28.02 4.18
N GLU A 272 13.19 28.18 5.42
CA GLU A 272 12.18 27.33 6.06
C GLU A 272 10.86 27.53 5.33
N LEU A 273 10.76 26.98 4.12
CA LEU A 273 9.53 26.96 3.37
C LEU A 273 8.61 26.00 4.13
N GLY A 274 7.60 26.53 4.82
CA GLY A 274 6.76 25.77 5.74
C GLY A 274 6.15 24.50 5.12
N ASN A 275 6.24 23.39 5.82
CA ASN A 275 5.42 22.17 5.68
C ASN A 275 4.91 21.82 4.26
N GLY A 276 5.75 21.22 3.43
CA GLY A 276 5.34 20.61 2.15
C GLY A 276 4.52 19.32 2.33
N PRO A 277 3.87 18.83 1.24
CA PRO A 277 3.14 17.57 1.27
C PRO A 277 4.10 16.41 1.62
N THR A 278 3.54 15.36 2.21
CA THR A 278 4.27 14.11 2.45
C THR A 278 4.40 13.32 1.15
N ASP A 279 5.35 12.39 1.10
CA ASP A 279 5.50 11.48 -0.05
C ASP A 279 4.21 10.68 -0.27
N LEU A 280 3.55 10.27 0.82
CA LEU A 280 2.26 9.58 0.78
C LEU A 280 1.15 10.43 0.13
N ALA A 281 1.06 11.73 0.47
CA ALA A 281 0.05 12.63 -0.10
C ALA A 281 0.30 12.87 -1.59
N LEU A 282 1.57 13.00 -2.00
CA LEU A 282 1.92 13.12 -3.41
C LEU A 282 1.61 11.84 -4.19
N LEU A 283 1.91 10.68 -3.62
CA LEU A 283 1.58 9.39 -4.20
C LEU A 283 0.06 9.25 -4.37
N ALA A 284 -0.72 9.52 -3.32
CA ALA A 284 -2.18 9.44 -3.37
C ALA A 284 -2.75 10.31 -4.50
N SER A 285 -2.29 11.56 -4.61
CA SER A 285 -2.68 12.46 -5.72
C SER A 285 -2.28 11.92 -7.09
N ALA A 286 -1.09 11.32 -7.21
CA ALA A 286 -0.58 10.77 -8.46
C ALA A 286 -1.37 9.55 -8.92
N VAL A 287 -1.60 8.58 -8.02
CA VAL A 287 -2.35 7.36 -8.30
C VAL A 287 -3.81 7.67 -8.61
N GLU A 288 -4.43 8.59 -7.88
CA GLU A 288 -5.81 9.02 -8.13
C GLU A 288 -5.98 9.65 -9.52
N ARG A 289 -5.00 10.44 -9.97
CA ARG A 289 -4.99 10.99 -11.34
C ARG A 289 -4.82 9.88 -12.38
N ALA A 290 -3.85 8.99 -12.19
CA ALA A 290 -3.61 7.87 -13.09
C ALA A 290 -4.84 6.96 -13.21
N ALA A 291 -5.52 6.67 -12.09
CA ALA A 291 -6.74 5.87 -12.06
C ALA A 291 -7.87 6.49 -12.89
N ARG A 292 -8.06 7.82 -12.81
CA ARG A 292 -9.04 8.53 -13.64
C ARG A 292 -8.68 8.50 -15.13
N GLU A 293 -7.41 8.67 -15.48
CA GLU A 293 -6.95 8.64 -16.88
C GLU A 293 -7.26 7.31 -17.56
N VAL A 294 -7.21 6.19 -16.82
CA VAL A 294 -7.53 4.85 -17.34
C VAL A 294 -8.93 4.37 -16.96
N SER A 295 -9.75 5.22 -16.34
CA SER A 295 -11.11 4.87 -15.86
C SER A 295 -11.14 3.61 -14.98
N ALA A 296 -10.14 3.42 -14.11
CA ALA A 296 -10.09 2.29 -13.19
C ALA A 296 -11.15 2.43 -12.09
N ALA A 297 -12.12 1.52 -12.08
CA ALA A 297 -13.12 1.43 -11.01
C ALA A 297 -12.47 0.93 -9.70
N ARG A 298 -12.80 1.54 -8.57
CA ARG A 298 -12.31 1.05 -7.26
C ARG A 298 -12.99 -0.27 -6.90
N VAL A 299 -12.26 -1.15 -6.21
CA VAL A 299 -12.85 -2.35 -5.59
C VAL A 299 -13.96 -1.94 -4.61
N PRO A 300 -15.07 -2.70 -4.51
CA PRO A 300 -16.12 -2.41 -3.52
C PRO A 300 -15.59 -2.43 -2.08
N SER A 301 -16.17 -1.58 -1.22
CA SER A 301 -15.92 -1.58 0.22
C SER A 301 -16.54 -2.81 0.90
N LEU A 302 -15.94 -3.27 2.00
CA LEU A 302 -16.51 -4.28 2.89
C LEU A 302 -17.45 -3.69 3.96
N LEU A 303 -17.46 -2.36 4.11
CA LEU A 303 -18.34 -1.57 4.99
C LEU A 303 -19.14 -0.55 4.19
#